data_AF-A0A1V2MHM7-F1
#
_entry.id   AF-A0A1V2MHM7-F1
#
_cell.length_a   1.000
_cell.length_b   1.000
_cell.length_c   1.000
_cell.angle_alpha   90.00
_cell.angle_beta   90.00
_cell.angle_gamma   90.00
#
_symmetry.space_group_name_H-M   'P 1'
#
loop_
_entity.id
_entity.type
_entity.pdbx_description
1 polymer ?
#
loop_
_entity_poly.entity_id
_entity_poly.type
_entity_poly.pdbx_seq_one_letter_code
_entity_poly.pdbx_strand_id
1 'polypeptide(L)'
;MMAAANIEAIIVLNKLDEAINDQYKEIVEGYRLAGYNVLCTSAKDGHINEVKNILKDKTSFFAGPSGVGKSTLLNTICPNFHLETGKMSEKIKRGKHTTRHTELLNLAFGGYVLDTPGFTSLKFEDIDINSLKNYFIEFAQYDGQCKFNGCTHIHEPNCAVKKCS
;
A
#
# COMPACT_ATOMS: atom_id res chain seq x y z
N MET A 1 -7.52 3.03 -5.74
CA MET A 1 -6.67 3.49 -6.86
C MET A 1 -5.92 2.35 -7.53
N MET A 2 -5.16 1.52 -6.79
CA MET A 2 -4.42 0.38 -7.38
C MET A 2 -5.33 -0.66 -8.04
N ALA A 3 -6.47 -0.98 -7.42
CA ALA A 3 -7.50 -1.85 -7.99
C ALA A 3 -7.99 -1.35 -9.37
N ALA A 4 -8.23 -0.05 -9.52
CA ALA A 4 -8.63 0.55 -10.80
C ALA A 4 -7.52 0.56 -11.85
N ALA A 5 -6.25 0.53 -11.43
CA ALA A 5 -5.09 0.39 -12.31
C ALA A 5 -4.74 -1.08 -12.62
N ASN A 6 -5.53 -2.04 -12.11
CA ASN A 6 -5.26 -3.47 -12.18
C ASN A 6 -3.88 -3.88 -11.64
N ILE A 7 -3.43 -3.18 -10.60
CA ILE A 7 -2.17 -3.44 -9.89
C ILE A 7 -2.51 -4.14 -8.58
N GLU A 8 -1.94 -5.33 -8.37
CA GLU A 8 -2.03 -6.06 -7.10
C GLU A 8 -1.41 -5.21 -5.98
N ALA A 9 -2.21 -4.86 -4.97
CA ALA A 9 -1.77 -4.10 -3.82
C ALA A 9 -1.63 -5.00 -2.59
N ILE A 10 -0.46 -4.97 -1.96
CA ILE A 10 -0.16 -5.69 -0.73
C ILE A 10 0.13 -4.67 0.36
N ILE A 11 -0.61 -4.78 1.46
CA ILE A 11 -0.45 -3.88 2.61
C ILE A 11 0.64 -4.47 3.49
N VAL A 12 1.78 -3.79 3.55
CA VAL A 12 2.87 -4.15 4.46
C VAL A 12 2.80 -3.25 5.69
N LEU A 13 2.43 -3.83 6.82
CA LEU A 13 2.51 -3.16 8.12
C LEU A 13 3.88 -3.42 8.72
N ASN A 14 4.65 -2.36 8.97
CA ASN A 14 6.00 -2.41 9.52
C ASN A 14 6.02 -1.88 10.96
N LYS A 15 7.03 -2.28 11.74
CA LYS A 15 7.26 -1.89 13.15
C LYS A 15 6.28 -2.48 14.18
N LEU A 16 5.88 -3.74 13.98
CA LEU A 16 5.01 -4.44 14.94
C LEU A 16 5.65 -4.67 16.33
N ASP A 17 6.96 -4.47 16.47
CA ASP A 17 7.69 -4.64 17.72
C ASP A 17 7.34 -3.58 18.80
N GLU A 18 6.77 -2.44 18.43
CA GLU A 18 6.41 -1.35 19.37
C GLU A 18 4.91 -1.23 19.65
N ALA A 19 4.05 -1.97 18.91
CA ALA A 19 2.64 -1.59 18.80
C ALA A 19 1.60 -2.73 18.73
N ILE A 20 1.92 -3.99 19.02
CA ILE A 20 0.89 -5.04 19.06
C ILE A 20 -0.07 -4.80 20.25
N ASN A 21 -1.16 -4.11 19.98
CA ASN A 21 -2.34 -4.03 20.85
C ASN A 21 -3.57 -4.53 20.07
N ASP A 22 -4.70 -4.72 20.75
CA ASP A 22 -5.89 -5.30 20.12
C ASP A 22 -6.44 -4.45 18.95
N GLN A 23 -6.20 -3.13 18.95
CA GLN A 23 -6.58 -2.25 17.84
C GLN A 23 -5.83 -2.58 16.55
N TYR A 24 -4.56 -3.00 16.63
CA TYR A 24 -3.80 -3.40 15.44
C TYR A 24 -4.32 -4.69 14.82
N LYS A 25 -4.76 -5.64 15.65
CA LYS A 25 -5.39 -6.87 15.16
C LYS A 25 -6.69 -6.55 14.44
N GLU A 26 -7.51 -5.68 15.01
CA GLU A 26 -8.77 -5.23 14.37
C GLU A 26 -8.51 -4.56 13.01
N ILE A 27 -7.49 -3.70 12.90
CA ILE A 27 -7.12 -3.06 11.62
C ILE A 27 -6.68 -4.12 10.59
N VAL A 28 -5.80 -5.05 10.97
CA VAL A 28 -5.32 -6.12 10.07
C VAL A 28 -6.48 -6.97 9.57
N GLU A 29 -7.34 -7.41 10.48
CA GLU A 29 -8.49 -8.24 10.13
C GLU A 29 -9.51 -7.46 9.28
N GLY A 30 -9.71 -6.17 9.55
CA GLY A 30 -10.55 -5.31 8.72
C GLY A 30 -10.07 -5.27 7.25
N TYR A 31 -8.77 -5.09 7.02
CA TYR A 31 -8.21 -5.11 5.67
C TYR A 31 -8.28 -6.50 5.00
N ARG A 32 -8.07 -7.58 5.77
CA ARG A 32 -8.21 -8.95 5.25
C ARG A 32 -9.65 -9.28 4.85
N LEU A 33 -10.62 -8.90 5.67
CA LEU A 33 -12.05 -9.05 5.38
C LEU A 33 -12.47 -8.22 4.15
N ALA A 34 -11.84 -7.06 3.95
CA ALA A 34 -12.02 -6.26 2.75
C ALA A 34 -11.34 -6.85 1.49
N GLY A 35 -10.64 -7.99 1.61
CA GLY A 35 -10.02 -8.70 0.49
C GLY A 35 -8.58 -8.27 0.16
N TYR A 36 -7.94 -7.48 1.02
CA TYR A 36 -6.53 -7.11 0.84
C TYR A 36 -5.60 -8.19 1.40
N ASN A 37 -4.48 -8.41 0.71
CA ASN A 37 -3.38 -9.18 1.26
C ASN A 37 -2.58 -8.30 2.24
N VAL A 38 -2.57 -8.67 3.52
CA VAL A 38 -1.91 -7.93 4.60
C VAL A 38 -0.75 -8.75 5.15
N LEU A 39 0.45 -8.19 5.02
CA LEU A 39 1.69 -8.76 5.53
C LEU A 39 2.20 -7.95 6.71
N CYS A 40 2.39 -8.66 7.82
CA CYS A 40 2.86 -8.12 9.08
C CYS A 40 4.38 -8.31 9.17
N THR A 41 5.14 -7.22 9.14
CA THR A 41 6.61 -7.24 9.31
C THR A 41 7.02 -6.58 10.62
N SER A 42 8.00 -7.19 11.30
CA SER A 42 8.80 -6.50 12.30
C SER A 42 10.25 -6.51 11.83
N ALA A 43 11.05 -5.51 12.24
CA ALA A 43 12.48 -5.49 11.93
C ALA A 43 13.25 -6.66 12.60
N LYS A 44 12.61 -7.38 13.53
CA LYS A 44 13.22 -8.43 14.35
C LYS A 44 12.79 -9.85 13.97
N ASP A 45 11.61 -10.03 13.39
CA ASP A 45 11.03 -11.35 13.11
C ASP A 45 10.73 -11.57 11.61
N GLY A 46 11.49 -12.47 11.00
CA GLY A 46 11.01 -13.59 10.17
C GLY A 46 10.39 -13.34 8.79
N HIS A 47 9.59 -12.29 8.59
CA HIS A 47 8.70 -12.19 7.42
C HIS A 47 9.34 -11.55 6.18
N ILE A 48 10.63 -11.22 6.24
CA ILE A 48 11.41 -10.71 5.09
C ILE A 48 11.38 -11.72 3.93
N ASN A 49 11.37 -13.02 4.24
CA ASN A 49 11.32 -14.07 3.22
C ASN A 49 9.98 -14.10 2.49
N GLU A 50 8.87 -13.82 3.17
CA GLU A 50 7.55 -13.71 2.54
C GLU A 50 7.52 -12.50 1.59
N VAL A 51 8.08 -11.36 2.02
CA VAL A 51 8.22 -10.18 1.15
C VAL A 51 9.09 -10.50 -0.07
N LYS A 52 10.21 -11.22 0.09
CA LYS A 52 11.04 -11.67 -1.04
C LYS A 52 10.27 -12.56 -2.01
N ASN A 53 9.48 -13.51 -1.49
CA ASN A 53 8.68 -14.41 -2.33
C ASN A 53 7.62 -13.63 -3.13
N ILE A 54 7.01 -12.61 -2.52
CA ILE A 54 6.05 -11.73 -3.18
C ILE A 54 6.70 -10.93 -4.32
N LEU A 55 7.90 -10.40 -4.08
CA LEU A 55 8.62 -9.55 -5.04
C LEU A 55 9.32 -10.34 -6.15
N LYS A 56 9.55 -11.63 -5.93
CA LYS A 56 10.29 -12.49 -6.85
C LYS A 56 9.65 -12.48 -8.24
N ASP A 57 10.47 -12.21 -9.24
CA ASP A 57 10.11 -12.19 -10.67
C ASP A 57 8.99 -11.17 -11.01
N LYS A 58 8.70 -10.22 -10.10
CA LYS A 58 7.73 -9.13 -10.30
C LYS A 58 8.43 -7.77 -10.41
N THR A 59 7.77 -6.81 -11.04
CA THR A 59 8.13 -5.38 -10.95
C THR A 59 7.21 -4.71 -9.93
N SER A 60 7.77 -4.13 -8.88
CA SER A 60 7.01 -3.59 -7.76
C SER A 60 7.51 -2.20 -7.37
N PHE A 61 6.70 -1.46 -6.61
CA PHE A 61 7.10 -0.18 -6.02
C PHE A 61 6.52 -0.06 -4.62
N PHE A 62 7.17 0.72 -3.76
CA PHE A 62 6.73 0.90 -2.38
C PHE A 62 6.04 2.25 -2.22
N ALA A 63 4.72 2.24 -2.03
CA ALA A 63 3.94 3.43 -1.74
C ALA A 63 3.74 3.61 -0.24
N GLY A 64 3.84 4.84 0.26
CA GLY A 64 3.50 5.17 1.63
C GLY A 64 4.10 6.50 2.10
N PRO A 65 3.68 7.01 3.26
CA PRO A 65 4.16 8.27 3.79
C PRO A 65 5.69 8.32 3.97
N SER A 66 6.28 9.51 3.90
CA SER A 66 7.69 9.70 4.28
C SER A 66 7.91 9.32 5.75
N GLY A 67 8.98 8.56 6.04
CA GLY A 67 9.33 8.16 7.43
C GLY A 67 8.74 6.83 7.93
N VAL A 68 7.89 6.15 7.15
CA VAL A 68 7.30 4.84 7.55
C VAL A 68 8.29 3.65 7.46
N GLY A 69 9.48 3.86 6.91
CA GLY A 69 10.54 2.84 6.84
C GLY A 69 10.64 2.07 5.53
N LYS A 70 10.14 2.60 4.40
CA LYS A 70 10.26 1.98 3.07
C LYS A 70 11.70 1.68 2.67
N SER A 71 12.60 2.67 2.74
CA SER A 71 14.02 2.50 2.39
C SER A 71 14.74 1.55 3.35
N THR A 72 14.36 1.55 4.64
CA THR A 72 14.87 0.59 5.62
C THR A 72 14.47 -0.84 5.25
N LEU A 73 13.19 -1.05 4.90
CA LEU A 73 12.70 -2.36 4.46
C LEU A 73 13.41 -2.82 3.18
N LEU A 74 13.64 -1.92 2.21
CA LEU A 74 14.38 -2.23 0.99
C LEU A 74 15.83 -2.63 1.24
N ASN A 75 16.54 -1.92 2.12
CA ASN A 75 17.89 -2.31 2.54
C ASN A 75 17.91 -3.66 3.27
N THR A 76 16.87 -3.98 4.04
CA THR A 76 16.76 -5.29 4.68
C THR A 76 16.52 -6.41 3.66
N ILE A 77 15.71 -6.17 2.63
CA ILE A 77 15.43 -7.15 1.56
C ILE A 77 16.65 -7.34 0.66
N CYS A 78 17.32 -6.23 0.31
CA CYS A 78 18.47 -6.16 -0.57
C CYS A 78 19.59 -5.34 0.09
N PRO A 79 20.46 -5.98 0.89
CA PRO A 79 21.55 -5.30 1.61
C PRO A 79 22.50 -4.51 0.70
N ASN A 80 22.63 -4.93 -0.56
CA ASN A 80 23.55 -4.34 -1.53
C ASN A 80 23.06 -3.00 -2.11
N PHE A 81 21.81 -2.59 -1.86
CA PHE A 81 21.29 -1.33 -2.41
C PHE A 81 21.81 -0.09 -1.68
N HIS A 82 22.33 -0.23 -0.46
CA HIS A 82 22.92 0.87 0.33
C HIS A 82 22.10 2.18 0.29
N LEU A 83 20.77 2.09 0.29
CA LEU A 83 19.91 3.27 0.22
C LEU A 83 20.08 4.12 1.48
N GLU A 84 20.05 5.45 1.35
CA GLU A 84 20.12 6.34 2.49
C GLU A 84 18.92 6.14 3.44
N THR A 85 19.20 5.70 4.67
CA THR A 85 18.19 5.53 5.74
C THR A 85 18.37 6.56 6.85
N GLY A 86 17.33 7.36 7.16
CA GLY A 86 17.35 8.37 8.23
C GLY A 86 15.95 8.90 8.59
N LYS A 87 15.79 9.46 9.81
CA LYS A 87 14.47 9.91 10.37
C LYS A 87 13.79 11.04 9.58
N MET A 88 14.54 11.76 8.76
CA MET A 88 14.07 12.55 7.65
C MET A 88 15.08 12.29 6.54
N SER A 89 14.63 11.91 5.35
CA SER A 89 15.51 11.90 4.18
C SER A 89 15.94 13.36 3.97
N GLU A 90 17.09 13.76 4.53
CA GLU A 90 17.72 15.06 4.31
C GLU A 90 18.31 15.14 2.89
N LYS A 91 17.56 14.68 1.87
CA LYS A 91 17.87 14.92 0.46
C LYS A 91 17.61 16.39 0.04
N ILE A 92 17.56 17.32 1.00
CA ILE A 92 17.30 18.74 0.74
C ILE A 92 18.32 19.58 1.51
N LYS A 93 19.60 19.54 1.10
CA LYS A 93 20.54 20.61 1.48
C LYS A 93 21.77 20.73 0.57
N ARG A 94 21.60 20.58 -0.74
CA ARG A 94 22.46 21.27 -1.72
C ARG A 94 21.88 21.18 -3.13
N GLY A 95 21.59 22.33 -3.70
CA GLY A 95 21.35 22.48 -5.13
C GLY A 95 19.92 22.26 -5.56
N LYS A 96 19.18 23.38 -5.68
CA LYS A 96 18.27 23.69 -6.79
C LYS A 96 18.34 22.64 -7.92
N HIS A 97 17.49 21.60 -7.89
CA HIS A 97 16.97 20.78 -9.00
C HIS A 97 16.24 19.57 -8.40
N THR A 98 14.95 19.51 -8.70
CA THR A 98 13.93 18.49 -8.44
C THR A 98 14.40 17.04 -8.49
N THR A 99 14.10 16.25 -7.45
CA THR A 99 14.28 14.78 -7.41
C THR A 99 13.29 14.12 -8.40
N ARG A 100 13.72 13.97 -9.65
CA ARG A 100 12.93 13.43 -10.77
C ARG A 100 13.34 12.01 -11.21
N HIS A 101 14.22 11.35 -10.46
CA HIS A 101 14.73 10.03 -10.84
C HIS A 101 14.05 8.94 -9.99
N THR A 102 13.10 8.24 -10.61
CA THR A 102 12.68 6.90 -10.17
C THR A 102 13.76 5.93 -10.64
N GLU A 103 14.43 5.26 -9.70
CA GLU A 103 15.44 4.27 -10.02
C GLU A 103 14.84 2.86 -9.97
N LEU A 104 15.17 2.04 -10.98
CA LEU A 104 14.76 0.64 -11.06
C LEU A 104 15.89 -0.24 -10.50
N LEU A 105 15.66 -0.82 -9.34
CA LEU A 105 16.62 -1.64 -8.61
C LEU A 105 16.39 -3.12 -8.95
N ASN A 106 17.44 -3.83 -9.37
CA ASN A 106 17.37 -5.24 -9.72
C ASN A 106 17.50 -6.13 -8.47
N LEU A 107 16.53 -7.00 -8.23
CA LEU A 107 16.54 -7.91 -7.08
C LEU A 107 17.43 -9.13 -7.37
N ALA A 108 18.34 -9.44 -6.45
CA ALA A 108 19.27 -10.57 -6.60
C ALA A 108 18.57 -11.94 -6.75
N PHE A 109 17.30 -12.04 -6.34
CA PHE A 109 16.47 -13.24 -6.43
C PHE A 109 15.45 -13.20 -7.59
N GLY A 110 15.57 -12.24 -8.50
CA GLY A 110 14.68 -12.03 -9.65
C GLY A 110 13.62 -10.96 -9.38
N GLY A 111 13.32 -10.14 -10.39
CA GLY A 111 12.37 -9.03 -10.31
C GLY A 111 13.02 -7.66 -10.12
N TYR A 112 12.19 -6.62 -10.01
CA TYR A 112 12.62 -5.23 -9.93
C TYR A 112 11.81 -4.43 -8.91
N VAL A 113 12.45 -3.47 -8.26
CA VAL A 113 11.77 -2.49 -7.42
C VAL A 113 12.04 -1.07 -7.90
N LEU A 114 10.98 -0.29 -8.09
CA LEU A 114 11.10 1.15 -8.31
C LEU A 114 11.20 1.86 -6.96
N ASP A 115 12.27 2.62 -6.73
CA ASP A 115 12.35 3.55 -5.61
C ASP A 115 11.51 4.79 -5.94
N THR A 116 10.33 4.86 -5.31
CA THR A 116 9.43 6.00 -5.44
C THR A 116 9.53 6.88 -4.18
N PRO A 117 9.63 8.21 -4.32
CA PRO A 117 9.59 9.10 -3.17
C PRO A 117 8.29 8.90 -2.38
N GLY A 118 8.39 8.93 -1.06
CA GLY A 118 7.21 8.93 -0.20
C GLY A 118 6.35 10.16 -0.46
N PHE A 119 5.02 10.02 -0.39
CA PHE A 119 4.13 11.16 -0.38
C PHE A 119 3.97 11.71 1.04
N THR A 120 3.77 13.01 1.20
CA THR A 120 3.45 13.62 2.50
C THR A 120 1.95 13.81 2.70
N SER A 121 1.19 13.93 1.62
CA SER A 121 -0.27 14.02 1.63
C SER A 121 -0.85 13.31 0.41
N LEU A 122 -1.97 12.62 0.59
CA LEU A 122 -2.79 12.10 -0.50
C LEU A 122 -3.81 13.18 -0.85
N LYS A 123 -3.77 13.67 -2.09
CA LYS A 123 -4.77 14.59 -2.63
C LYS A 123 -5.70 13.78 -3.53
N PHE A 124 -7.00 13.83 -3.24
CA PHE A 124 -8.05 13.14 -3.99
C PHE A 124 -8.88 14.13 -4.82
N GLU A 125 -8.20 15.10 -5.45
CA GLU A 125 -8.85 16.28 -6.06
C GLU A 125 -9.68 15.93 -7.31
N ASP A 126 -9.45 14.76 -7.95
CA ASP A 126 -10.07 14.38 -9.23
C ASP A 126 -10.87 13.06 -9.20
N ILE A 127 -11.40 12.64 -8.04
CA ILE A 127 -12.21 11.42 -7.95
C ILE A 127 -13.70 11.75 -8.04
N ASP A 128 -14.36 11.32 -9.12
CA ASP A 128 -15.82 11.38 -9.24
C ASP A 128 -16.50 10.44 -8.23
N ILE A 129 -17.56 10.90 -7.58
CA ILE A 129 -18.26 10.16 -6.53
C ILE A 129 -18.86 8.84 -7.07
N ASN A 130 -19.29 8.81 -8.34
CA ASN A 130 -19.84 7.59 -8.93
C ASN A 130 -18.74 6.57 -9.24
N SER A 131 -17.51 7.03 -9.45
CA SER A 131 -16.34 6.17 -9.63
C SER A 131 -15.73 5.70 -8.30
N LEU A 132 -16.04 6.38 -7.19
CA LEU A 132 -15.42 6.12 -5.89
C LEU A 132 -15.60 4.66 -5.45
N LYS A 133 -16.80 4.12 -5.63
CA LYS A 133 -17.14 2.72 -5.30
C LYS A 133 -16.24 1.69 -6.00
N ASN A 134 -15.73 2.01 -7.18
CA ASN A 134 -14.87 1.10 -7.97
C ASN A 134 -13.44 1.00 -7.39
N TYR A 135 -13.07 1.84 -6.45
CA TYR A 135 -11.77 1.77 -5.77
C TYR A 135 -11.78 0.88 -4.52
N PHE A 136 -12.93 0.35 -4.11
CA PHE A 136 -13.10 -0.57 -2.98
C PHE A 136 -13.36 -1.98 -3.51
N ILE A 137 -12.41 -2.89 -3.28
CA ILE A 137 -12.42 -4.25 -3.84
C ILE A 137 -13.60 -5.04 -3.24
N GLU A 138 -13.88 -4.83 -1.95
CA GLU A 138 -14.96 -5.45 -1.21
C GLU A 138 -16.36 -5.11 -1.75
N PHE A 139 -16.51 -4.02 -2.50
CA PHE A 139 -17.78 -3.62 -3.09
C PHE A 139 -18.06 -4.29 -4.43
N ALA A 140 -17.02 -4.80 -5.11
CA ALA A 140 -17.16 -5.44 -6.42
C ALA A 140 -18.14 -6.63 -6.38
N GLN A 141 -18.18 -7.38 -5.28
CA GLN A 141 -19.09 -8.52 -5.11
C GLN A 141 -20.58 -8.11 -5.03
N TYR A 142 -20.88 -6.83 -4.77
CA TYR A 142 -22.25 -6.30 -4.64
C TYR A 142 -22.69 -5.49 -5.87
N ASP A 143 -21.86 -5.43 -6.91
CA ASP A 143 -22.19 -4.65 -8.10
C ASP A 143 -23.44 -5.21 -8.80
N GLY A 144 -24.33 -4.32 -9.22
CA GLY A 144 -25.64 -4.69 -9.77
C GLY A 144 -26.65 -5.31 -8.79
N GLN A 145 -26.29 -5.54 -7.53
CA GLN A 145 -27.20 -6.15 -6.53
C GLN A 145 -28.02 -5.12 -5.75
N CYS A 146 -27.70 -3.83 -5.89
CA CYS A 146 -28.51 -2.77 -5.31
C CYS A 146 -29.81 -2.60 -6.10
N LYS A 147 -30.90 -2.23 -5.41
CA LYS A 147 -32.20 -1.95 -6.05
C LYS A 147 -32.11 -0.85 -7.12
N PHE A 148 -31.23 0.14 -6.92
CA PHE A 148 -31.11 1.31 -7.78
C PHE A 148 -29.83 1.26 -8.61
N ASN A 149 -29.96 1.47 -9.92
CA ASN A 149 -28.83 1.71 -10.81
C ASN A 149 -28.18 3.05 -10.43
N GLY A 150 -26.89 3.04 -10.11
CA GLY A 150 -26.17 4.24 -9.65
C GLY A 150 -26.17 4.47 -8.14
N CYS A 151 -26.52 3.45 -7.33
CA CYS A 151 -26.41 3.52 -5.87
C CYS A 151 -25.01 4.01 -5.44
N THR A 152 -24.98 5.08 -4.64
CA THR A 152 -23.76 5.65 -4.03
C THR A 152 -23.44 5.02 -2.68
N HIS A 153 -24.32 4.15 -2.19
CA HIS A 153 -24.21 3.45 -0.90
C HIS A 153 -24.26 4.36 0.33
N ILE A 154 -24.76 5.59 0.22
CA ILE A 154 -24.75 6.60 1.30
C ILE A 154 -26.12 6.74 1.96
N HIS A 155 -27.20 6.84 1.19
CA HIS A 155 -28.55 7.14 1.71
C HIS A 155 -29.63 6.25 1.11
N GLU A 156 -29.28 5.46 0.10
CA GLU A 156 -30.22 4.67 -0.67
C GLU A 156 -30.82 3.52 0.16
N PRO A 157 -32.15 3.36 0.14
CA PRO A 157 -32.80 2.23 0.78
C PRO A 157 -32.52 0.95 -0.01
N ASN A 158 -32.43 -0.19 0.68
CA ASN A 158 -32.14 -1.50 0.07
C ASN A 158 -30.81 -1.57 -0.70
N CYS A 159 -29.80 -0.84 -0.22
CA CYS A 159 -28.41 -0.99 -0.66
C CYS A 159 -27.84 -2.34 -0.20
N ALA A 160 -27.32 -3.15 -1.14
CA ALA A 160 -26.73 -4.45 -0.84
C ALA A 160 -25.48 -4.31 0.05
N VAL A 161 -24.61 -3.35 -0.25
CA VAL A 161 -23.39 -3.04 0.53
C VAL A 161 -23.73 -2.75 2.00
N LYS A 162 -24.70 -1.87 2.26
CA LYS A 162 -25.12 -1.51 3.63
C LYS A 162 -25.74 -2.65 4.44
N LYS A 163 -26.24 -3.70 3.79
CA LYS A 163 -26.84 -4.86 4.48
C LYS A 163 -25.78 -5.84 5.00
N CYS A 164 -24.57 -5.76 4.46
CA CYS A 164 -23.46 -6.67 4.75
C CYS A 164 -22.32 -6.00 5.54
N SER A 165 -22.37 -4.67 5.70
CA SER A 165 -21.38 -3.86 6.44
C SER A 165 -21.80 -3.66 7.89
#